data_AF-A0A9D0ZE50-F1
#
_entry.id   AF-A0A9D0ZE50-F1
#
_cell.length_a   1.000
_cell.length_b   1.000
_cell.length_c   1.000
_cell.angle_alpha   90.00
_cell.angle_beta   90.00
_cell.angle_gamma   90.00
#
_symmetry.space_group_name_H-M   'P 1'
#
loop_
_entity.id
_entity.type
_entity.pdbx_description
1 polymer ?
#
loop_
_entity_poly.entity_id
_entity_poly.type
_entity_poly.pdbx_seq_one_letter_code
_entity_poly.pdbx_strand_id
1 'polypeptide(L)'
;MKYTLTGKKIDELAGNKRAEYPKYTSQLINIANQNARGTRADVVGQLSELFEEFRSSGMEITLENWRAWYMKRYPDTIEASVRKIERHVENLRCAMQLIDHDLILRWVDDLVIDKTFAEGHPRLPCRAPRLRIPPCNARGGIKGHRRLRR
;
A
#
# COMPACT_ATOMS: atom_id res chain seq x y z
N MET A 1 3.55 11.81 -35.86
CA MET A 1 2.49 12.20 -34.90
C MET A 1 2.56 11.24 -33.71
N LYS A 2 2.79 11.71 -32.48
CA LYS A 2 2.81 10.87 -31.27
C LYS A 2 1.47 11.03 -30.56
N TYR A 3 0.69 9.96 -30.45
CA TYR A 3 -0.52 9.94 -29.64
C TYR A 3 -0.18 9.34 -28.28
N THR A 4 -0.47 10.07 -27.20
CA THR A 4 -0.38 9.54 -25.83
C THR A 4 -1.78 9.12 -25.40
N LEU A 5 -2.05 7.82 -25.40
CA LEU A 5 -3.29 7.26 -24.87
C LEU A 5 -3.19 7.20 -23.34
N THR A 6 -4.21 7.71 -22.64
CA THR A 6 -4.31 7.54 -21.18
C THR A 6 -4.81 6.13 -20.86
N GLY A 7 -4.38 5.55 -19.74
CA GLY A 7 -4.82 4.20 -19.33
C GLY A 7 -6.34 4.06 -19.24
N LYS A 8 -7.06 5.15 -18.92
CA LYS A 8 -8.52 5.18 -18.93
C LYS A 8 -9.12 4.90 -20.31
N LYS A 9 -8.54 5.51 -21.35
CA LYS A 9 -9.00 5.36 -22.73
C LYS A 9 -8.67 3.99 -23.31
N ILE A 10 -7.57 3.38 -22.86
CA ILE A 10 -7.19 2.01 -23.23
C ILE A 10 -8.20 1.00 -22.67
N ASP A 11 -8.58 1.14 -21.40
CA ASP A 11 -9.55 0.24 -20.75
C ASP A 11 -10.96 0.36 -21.34
N GLU A 12 -11.39 1.59 -21.68
CA GLU A 12 -12.66 1.84 -22.35
C GLU A 12 -12.72 1.16 -23.73
N LEU A 13 -11.63 1.24 -24.50
CA LEU A 13 -11.51 0.57 -25.80
C LEU A 13 -11.44 -0.96 -25.68
N ALA A 14 -10.88 -1.47 -24.59
CA ALA A 14 -10.76 -2.90 -24.30
C ALA A 14 -12.04 -3.51 -23.70
N GLY A 15 -13.07 -2.71 -23.40
CA GLY A 15 -14.31 -3.19 -22.77
C GLY A 15 -14.16 -3.64 -21.31
N ASN A 16 -13.06 -3.26 -20.65
CA ASN A 16 -12.77 -3.68 -19.29
C ASN A 16 -13.60 -2.87 -18.28
N LYS A 17 -14.45 -3.55 -17.50
CA LYS A 17 -15.13 -2.92 -16.35
C LYS A 17 -14.12 -2.68 -15.23
N ARG A 18 -13.79 -1.40 -14.99
CA ARG A 18 -12.98 -1.02 -13.83
C ARG A 18 -13.76 -1.26 -12.55
N ALA A 19 -13.10 -1.83 -11.55
CA ALA A 19 -13.63 -1.84 -10.21
C ALA A 19 -13.75 -0.39 -9.70
N GLU A 20 -14.93 -0.03 -9.21
CA GLU A 20 -15.13 1.23 -8.50
C GLU A 20 -14.73 1.07 -7.04
N TYR A 21 -13.90 1.98 -6.56
CA TYR A 21 -13.43 1.99 -5.17
C TYR A 21 -13.94 3.26 -4.48
N PRO A 22 -14.50 3.18 -3.26
CA PRO A 22 -14.88 4.36 -2.50
C PRO A 22 -13.69 5.31 -2.30
N LYS A 23 -13.98 6.61 -2.18
CA LYS A 23 -12.95 7.65 -2.07
C LYS A 23 -11.90 7.29 -1.00
N TYR A 24 -10.63 7.49 -1.34
CA TYR A 24 -9.44 7.20 -0.51
C TYR A 24 -9.15 5.72 -0.20
N THR A 25 -10.06 4.77 -0.45
CA THR A 25 -9.84 3.36 -0.07
C THR A 25 -8.64 2.75 -0.79
N SER A 26 -8.49 2.95 -2.11
CA SER A 26 -7.32 2.47 -2.85
C SER A 26 -6.00 3.09 -2.36
N GLN A 27 -6.01 4.34 -1.90
CA GLN A 27 -4.80 4.99 -1.37
C GLN A 27 -4.35 4.30 -0.07
N LEU A 28 -5.30 4.03 0.84
CA LEU A 28 -5.03 3.31 2.08
C LEU A 28 -4.57 1.87 1.83
N ILE A 29 -5.21 1.16 0.89
CA ILE A 29 -4.80 -0.19 0.48
C ILE A 29 -3.39 -0.18 -0.11
N ASN A 30 -3.05 0.81 -0.93
CA ASN A 30 -1.71 0.95 -1.50
C ASN A 30 -0.64 1.19 -0.43
N ILE A 31 -0.91 2.07 0.55
CA ILE A 31 -0.02 2.30 1.70
C ILE A 31 0.13 1.00 2.52
N ALA A 32 -0.97 0.29 2.78
CA ALA A 32 -0.94 -0.98 3.47
C ALA A 32 -0.10 -2.01 2.72
N ASN A 33 -0.25 -2.11 1.39
CA ASN A 33 0.51 -3.04 0.56
C ASN A 33 1.99 -2.67 0.47
N GLN A 34 2.36 -1.38 0.44
CA GLN A 34 3.76 -0.95 0.50
C GLN A 34 4.45 -1.45 1.79
N ASN A 35 3.72 -1.40 2.91
CA ASN A 35 4.20 -1.92 4.19
C ASN A 35 4.20 -3.46 4.24
N ALA A 36 3.14 -4.10 3.73
CA ALA A 36 2.96 -5.55 3.73
C ALA A 36 3.89 -6.27 2.75
N ARG A 37 4.30 -5.58 1.69
CA ARG A 37 4.97 -6.16 0.51
C ARG A 37 4.16 -7.33 -0.07
N GLY A 38 2.83 -7.19 -0.07
CA GLY A 38 1.89 -8.27 -0.39
C GLY A 38 1.87 -8.67 -1.86
N THR A 39 2.27 -7.78 -2.76
CA THR A 39 2.30 -8.02 -4.21
C THR A 39 3.72 -8.03 -4.78
N ARG A 40 4.73 -8.28 -3.95
CA ARG A 40 6.09 -8.49 -4.45
C ARG A 40 6.18 -9.84 -5.15
N ALA A 41 7.18 -9.97 -6.03
CA ALA A 41 7.35 -11.17 -6.84
C ALA A 41 7.63 -12.46 -6.05
N ASP A 42 8.16 -12.35 -4.83
CA ASP A 42 8.28 -13.49 -3.91
C ASP A 42 6.91 -14.00 -3.42
N VAL A 43 5.83 -13.22 -3.59
CA VAL A 43 4.46 -13.58 -3.20
C VAL A 43 3.61 -13.95 -4.41
N VAL A 44 3.66 -13.16 -5.48
CA VAL A 44 2.76 -13.30 -6.65
C VAL A 44 3.49 -13.76 -7.92
N GLY A 45 4.79 -14.05 -7.82
CA GLY A 45 5.64 -14.31 -8.98
C GLY A 45 6.01 -13.04 -9.76
N GLN A 46 6.97 -13.17 -10.67
CA GLN A 46 7.36 -12.08 -11.58
C GLN A 46 6.33 -11.99 -12.72
N LEU A 47 5.29 -11.17 -12.54
CA LEU A 47 4.14 -11.13 -13.44
C LEU A 47 4.50 -10.85 -14.92
N SER A 48 5.54 -10.07 -15.19
CA SER A 48 6.01 -9.84 -16.56
C SER A 48 6.59 -11.10 -17.19
N GLU A 49 7.46 -11.83 -16.47
CA GLU A 49 8.06 -13.08 -16.93
C GLU A 49 6.98 -14.16 -17.09
N LEU A 50 6.07 -14.27 -16.12
CA LEU A 50 4.95 -15.21 -16.16
C LEU A 50 4.00 -14.93 -17.33
N PHE A 51 3.78 -13.66 -17.67
CA PHE A 51 2.95 -13.32 -18.82
C PHE A 51 3.65 -13.68 -20.14
N GLU A 52 4.97 -13.53 -20.24
CA GLU A 52 5.75 -14.03 -21.38
C GLU A 52 5.63 -15.55 -21.54
N GLU A 53 5.79 -16.30 -20.46
CA GLU A 53 5.59 -17.76 -20.48
C GLU A 53 4.18 -18.15 -20.92
N PHE A 54 3.16 -17.40 -20.47
CA PHE A 54 1.79 -17.58 -20.95
C PHE A 54 1.66 -17.29 -22.45
N ARG A 55 2.28 -16.22 -22.97
CA ARG A 55 2.27 -15.92 -24.42
C ARG A 55 2.94 -17.02 -25.24
N SER A 56 3.99 -17.65 -24.72
CA SER A 56 4.68 -18.78 -25.36
C SER A 56 3.98 -20.13 -25.18
N SER A 57 2.90 -20.21 -24.39
CA SER A 57 2.20 -21.48 -24.10
C SER A 57 1.32 -22.00 -25.24
N GLY A 58 1.09 -21.20 -26.28
CA GLY A 58 0.24 -21.54 -27.42
C GLY A 58 -1.27 -21.39 -27.19
N MET A 59 -1.70 -20.92 -26.01
CA MET A 59 -3.11 -20.57 -25.76
C MET A 59 -3.45 -19.21 -26.36
N GLU A 60 -4.74 -19.02 -26.66
CA GLU A 60 -5.27 -17.71 -27.04
C GLU A 60 -5.09 -16.70 -25.90
N ILE A 61 -4.62 -15.50 -26.23
CA ILE A 61 -4.35 -14.42 -25.27
C ILE A 61 -5.68 -13.76 -24.87
N THR A 62 -6.36 -14.39 -23.92
CA THR A 62 -7.59 -13.87 -23.30
C THR A 62 -7.42 -13.74 -21.78
N LEU A 63 -8.19 -12.85 -21.16
CA LEU A 63 -8.17 -12.66 -19.70
C LEU A 63 -8.55 -13.95 -18.95
N GLU A 64 -9.51 -14.71 -19.50
CA GLU A 64 -9.95 -15.98 -18.93
C GLU A 64 -8.84 -17.03 -18.96
N ASN A 65 -8.18 -17.20 -20.11
CA ASN A 65 -7.06 -18.14 -20.26
C ASN A 65 -5.87 -17.74 -19.38
N TRP A 66 -5.54 -16.44 -19.32
CA TRP A 66 -4.51 -15.94 -18.43
C TRP A 66 -4.82 -16.27 -16.96
N ARG A 67 -6.05 -16.00 -16.52
CA ARG A 67 -6.48 -16.29 -15.15
C ARG A 67 -6.39 -17.78 -14.84
N ALA A 68 -6.91 -18.64 -15.71
CA ALA A 68 -6.86 -20.09 -15.51
C ALA A 68 -5.41 -20.60 -15.45
N TRP A 69 -4.54 -20.12 -16.34
CA TRP A 69 -3.14 -20.52 -16.40
C TRP A 69 -2.34 -20.09 -15.17
N TYR A 70 -2.55 -18.85 -14.72
CA TYR A 70 -1.90 -18.30 -13.53
C TYR A 70 -2.40 -19.02 -12.27
N MET A 71 -3.72 -19.14 -12.08
CA MET A 71 -4.30 -19.76 -10.88
C MET A 71 -3.95 -21.25 -10.75
N LYS A 72 -3.73 -21.97 -11.86
CA LYS A 72 -3.25 -23.35 -11.82
C LYS A 72 -1.84 -23.48 -11.22
N ARG A 73 -0.97 -22.50 -11.44
CA ARG A 73 0.42 -22.48 -10.95
C ARG A 73 0.56 -21.82 -9.59
N TYR A 74 -0.30 -20.85 -9.31
CA TYR A 74 -0.24 -19.96 -8.16
C TYR A 74 -1.59 -19.90 -7.40
N PRO A 75 -2.16 -21.05 -6.99
CA PRO A 75 -3.56 -21.15 -6.54
C PRO A 75 -3.89 -20.27 -5.33
N ASP A 76 -2.95 -20.13 -4.40
CA ASP A 76 -3.17 -19.43 -3.13
C ASP A 76 -2.54 -18.03 -3.09
N THR A 77 -1.91 -17.57 -4.18
CA THR A 77 -1.13 -16.32 -4.15
C THR A 77 -1.98 -15.09 -3.92
N ILE A 78 -3.15 -15.01 -4.56
CA ILE A 78 -4.09 -13.90 -4.37
C ILE A 78 -4.51 -13.82 -2.91
N GLU A 79 -4.94 -14.94 -2.33
CA GLU A 79 -5.40 -14.97 -0.95
C GLU A 79 -4.26 -14.71 0.04
N ALA A 80 -3.05 -15.21 -0.23
CA ALA A 80 -1.87 -14.90 0.56
C ALA A 80 -1.52 -13.40 0.52
N SER A 81 -1.64 -12.76 -0.65
CA SER A 81 -1.48 -11.31 -0.81
C SER A 81 -2.55 -10.54 -0.04
N VAL A 82 -3.83 -10.96 -0.13
CA VAL A 82 -4.95 -10.37 0.60
C VAL A 82 -4.68 -10.40 2.10
N ARG A 83 -4.41 -11.57 2.68
CA ARG A 83 -4.14 -11.72 4.12
C ARG A 83 -2.98 -10.83 4.61
N LYS A 84 -1.92 -10.71 3.81
CA LYS A 84 -0.79 -9.81 4.12
C LYS A 84 -1.25 -8.36 4.15
N ILE A 85 -1.98 -7.91 3.13
CA ILE A 85 -2.45 -6.52 3.02
C ILE A 85 -3.45 -6.22 4.13
N GLU A 86 -4.42 -7.10 4.40
CA GLU A 86 -5.44 -6.95 5.45
C GLU A 86 -4.84 -6.68 6.82
N ARG A 87 -3.80 -7.43 7.21
CA ARG A 87 -3.08 -7.20 8.47
C ARG A 87 -2.52 -5.79 8.57
N HIS A 88 -2.03 -5.22 7.46
CA HIS A 88 -1.51 -3.85 7.45
C HIS A 88 -2.62 -2.79 7.33
N VAL A 89 -3.73 -3.09 6.67
CA VAL A 89 -4.93 -2.24 6.72
C VAL A 89 -5.41 -2.09 8.15
N GLU A 90 -5.43 -3.16 8.94
CA GLU A 90 -5.82 -3.09 10.35
C GLU A 90 -4.82 -2.28 11.18
N ASN A 91 -3.52 -2.45 10.95
CA ASN A 91 -2.51 -1.58 11.59
C ASN A 91 -2.73 -0.10 11.26
N LEU A 92 -3.07 0.25 10.02
CA LEU A 92 -3.41 1.63 9.64
C LEU A 92 -4.70 2.10 10.32
N ARG A 93 -5.73 1.25 10.41
CA ARG A 93 -6.98 1.57 11.13
C ARG A 93 -6.69 1.93 12.58
N CYS A 94 -5.83 1.15 13.26
CA CYS A 94 -5.45 1.42 14.64
C CYS A 94 -4.57 2.67 14.77
N ALA A 95 -3.64 2.89 13.83
CA ALA A 95 -2.83 4.10 13.80
C ALA A 95 -3.67 5.37 13.58
N MET A 96 -4.74 5.29 12.78
CA MET A 96 -5.65 6.41 12.55
C MET A 96 -6.32 6.90 13.85
N GLN A 97 -6.56 6.01 14.80
CA GLN A 97 -7.10 6.36 16.13
C GLN A 97 -6.12 7.18 16.99
N LEU A 98 -4.83 7.19 16.64
CA LEU A 98 -3.80 7.99 17.32
C LEU A 98 -3.64 9.39 16.72
N ILE A 99 -4.25 9.65 15.57
CA ILE A 99 -4.10 10.91 14.85
C ILE A 99 -5.11 11.90 15.41
N ASP A 100 -4.63 12.78 16.30
CA ASP A 100 -5.34 13.94 16.81
C ASP A 100 -4.70 15.24 16.34
N HIS A 101 -5.34 16.37 16.67
CA HIS A 101 -4.86 17.69 16.32
C HIS A 101 -3.43 17.93 16.81
N ASP A 102 -3.09 17.52 18.04
CA ASP A 102 -1.79 17.79 18.64
C ASP A 102 -0.67 16.95 17.99
N LEU A 103 -0.96 15.73 17.55
CA LEU A 103 -0.03 14.93 16.74
C LEU A 103 0.19 15.57 15.37
N ILE A 104 -0.87 16.05 14.72
CA ILE A 104 -0.77 16.75 13.43
C ILE A 104 0.05 18.04 13.59
N LEU A 105 -0.24 18.85 14.60
CA LEU A 105 0.46 20.11 14.88
C LEU A 105 1.96 19.86 15.05
N ARG A 106 2.34 18.89 15.88
CA ARG A 106 3.76 18.54 16.09
C ARG A 106 4.44 18.03 14.81
N TRP A 107 3.72 17.24 14.00
CA TRP A 107 4.28 16.76 12.74
C TRP A 107 4.51 17.89 11.74
N VAL A 108 3.59 18.87 11.68
CA VAL A 108 3.72 20.06 10.82
C VAL A 108 4.84 20.97 11.33
N ASP A 109 4.91 21.21 12.64
CA ASP A 109 5.95 22.04 13.26
C ASP A 109 7.36 21.45 13.02
N ASP A 110 7.56 20.15 13.24
CA ASP A 110 8.82 19.46 12.94
C ASP A 110 9.18 19.53 11.44
N LEU A 111 8.19 19.38 10.54
CA LEU A 111 8.43 19.47 9.11
C LEU A 111 8.82 20.89 8.67
N VAL A 112 8.15 21.92 9.18
CA VAL A 112 8.26 23.31 8.71
C VAL A 112 9.39 24.05 9.41
N ILE A 113 9.58 23.85 10.71
CA ILE A 113 10.56 24.58 11.52
C ILE A 113 11.83 23.75 11.70
N ASP A 114 11.73 22.59 12.36
CA ASP A 114 12.91 21.84 12.80
C ASP A 114 13.72 21.31 11.62
N LYS A 115 13.06 20.67 10.64
CA LYS A 115 13.75 20.10 9.47
C LYS A 115 14.36 21.18 8.59
N THR A 116 13.65 22.29 8.35
CA THR A 116 14.16 23.37 7.49
C THR A 116 15.32 24.12 8.14
N PHE A 117 15.26 24.33 9.46
CA PHE A 117 16.36 24.91 10.21
C PHE A 117 17.60 24.01 10.20
N ALA A 118 17.41 22.70 10.40
CA ALA A 118 18.50 21.73 10.37
C ALA A 118 19.15 21.59 8.97
N GLU A 119 18.36 21.58 7.90
CA GLU A 119 18.87 21.56 6.52
C GLU A 119 19.66 22.84 6.20
N GLY A 120 19.27 23.99 6.75
CA GLY A 120 20.01 25.25 6.63
C GLY A 120 21.26 25.36 7.52
N HIS A 121 21.44 24.48 8.51
CA HIS A 121 22.53 24.55 9.48
C HIS A 121 23.30 23.20 9.61
N PRO A 122 24.43 23.03 8.90
CA PRO A 122 25.07 21.72 8.64
C PRO A 122 25.75 21.02 9.83
N ARG A 123 25.41 21.34 11.09
CA ARG A 123 26.08 20.78 12.28
C ARG A 123 25.17 20.07 13.29
N LEU A 124 23.89 19.85 13.01
CA LEU A 124 23.02 19.13 13.93
C LEU A 124 22.43 17.86 13.29
N PRO A 125 22.70 16.66 13.84
CA PRO A 125 22.06 15.44 13.37
C PRO A 125 20.61 15.41 13.86
N CYS A 126 19.64 15.79 13.02
CA CYS A 126 18.23 15.54 13.30
C CYS A 126 17.96 14.02 13.29
N ARG A 127 17.81 13.43 14.48
CA ARG A 127 17.21 12.10 14.63
C ARG A 127 15.75 12.26 15.01
N ALA A 128 14.86 12.15 14.03
CA ALA A 128 13.43 12.01 14.32
C ALA A 128 13.20 10.75 15.19
N PRO A 129 12.45 10.85 16.31
CA PRO A 129 12.12 9.70 17.12
C PRO A 129 11.27 8.71 16.31
N ARG A 130 11.72 7.45 16.21
CA ARG A 130 10.90 6.38 15.63
C ARG A 130 9.80 6.01 16.63
N LEU A 131 8.64 6.65 16.52
CA LEU A 131 7.44 6.22 17.22
C LEU A 131 7.03 4.84 16.66
N ARG A 132 7.13 3.79 17.49
CA ARG A 132 6.56 2.49 17.16
C ARG A 132 5.05 2.58 17.31
N ILE A 133 4.31 2.11 16.31
CA ILE A 133 2.87 1.93 16.42
C ILE A 133 2.63 0.89 17.53
N PRO A 134 1.89 1.22 18.60
CA PRO A 134 1.55 0.25 19.63
C PRO A 134 0.75 -0.92 19.01
N PRO A 135 0.96 -2.17 19.46
CA PRO A 135 0.25 -3.31 18.91
C PRO A 135 -1.27 -3.14 19.13
N CYS A 136 -2.04 -3.32 18.06
CA CYS A 136 -3.49 -3.24 18.13
C CYS A 136 -4.05 -4.43 18.92
N ASN A 137 -4.94 -4.18 19.90
CA ASN A 137 -5.62 -5.28 20.59
C ASN A 137 -6.76 -5.81 19.72
N ALA A 138 -7.14 -7.08 19.90
CA ALA A 138 -8.22 -7.74 19.16
C ALA A 138 -9.63 -7.14 19.36
N ARG A 139 -9.76 -6.01 20.08
CA ARG A 139 -10.99 -5.27 20.37
C ARG A 139 -10.87 -3.77 20.00
N GLY A 140 -9.98 -3.40 19.08
CA GLY A 140 -9.87 -2.03 18.56
C GLY A 140 -9.39 -0.97 19.57
N GLY A 141 -8.89 -1.37 20.73
CA GLY A 141 -8.38 -0.45 21.76
C GLY A 141 -6.85 -0.38 21.75
N ILE A 142 -6.30 0.83 21.63
CA ILE A 142 -4.86 1.09 21.83
C ILE A 142 -4.54 0.81 23.31
N LYS A 143 -3.64 -0.14 23.60
CA LYS A 143 -3.10 -0.31 24.95
C LYS A 143 -2.10 0.81 25.25
N GLY A 144 -2.47 1.69 26.18
CA GLY A 144 -1.52 2.41 27.03
C GLY A 144 -1.00 3.74 26.49
N HIS A 145 -1.85 4.76 26.43
CA HIS A 145 -1.41 6.12 26.76
C HIS A 145 -1.91 6.47 28.17
N ARG A 146 -1.09 6.14 29.17
CA ARG A 146 -1.27 6.69 30.51
C ARG A 146 -0.94 8.17 30.38
N ARG A 147 -1.97 9.03 30.36
CA ARG A 147 -1.82 10.49 30.41
C ARG A 147 -0.86 10.82 31.55
N LEU A 148 0.34 11.30 31.23
CA LEU A 148 1.16 12.03 32.19
C LEU A 148 0.44 13.35 32.42
N ARG A 149 -0.47 13.35 33.40
CA ARG A 149 -0.85 14.57 34.11
C ARG A 149 0.29 14.86 35.07
N ARG A 150 1.04 15.91 34.81
CA ARG A 150 1.50 16.92 35.78
C ARG A 150 2.20 18.03 35.02
#